data_AF-A0A510JNQ4-F1
#
_entry.id   AF-A0A510JNQ4-F1
#
_cell.length_a   1.000
_cell.length_b   1.000
_cell.length_c   1.000
_cell.angle_alpha   90.00
_cell.angle_beta   90.00
_cell.angle_gamma   90.00
#
_symmetry.space_group_name_H-M   'P 1'
#
loop_
_entity.id
_entity.type
_entity.pdbx_description
1 polymer ?
#
loop_
_entity_poly.entity_id
_entity_poly.type
_entity_poly.pdbx_seq_one_letter_code
_entity_poly.pdbx_strand_id
1 'polypeptide(L)'
;MIFAGYRTDMISKMEAKEKRITSNYYGQGPTGEAQMMDEVQNAWDNELNKVYKLLMSKLSSTQKTKLRNEEREWLKRRERKVNSETEGGTGMGFRLVYYSIMTEWTRDRAIELARRYDNLK
;
A
#
# COMPACT_ATOMS: atom_id res chain seq x y z
N MET A 1 -27.37 -11.73 5.27
CA MET A 1 -26.70 -10.44 5.58
C MET A 1 -25.21 -10.72 5.63
N ILE A 2 -24.45 -10.36 4.60
CA ILE A 2 -22.99 -10.59 4.60
C ILE A 2 -22.39 -9.43 5.39
N PHE A 3 -21.93 -9.69 6.62
CA PHE A 3 -21.12 -8.68 7.32
C PHE A 3 -19.84 -8.49 6.51
N ALA A 4 -19.69 -7.32 5.86
CA ALA A 4 -18.47 -6.98 5.16
C ALA A 4 -17.29 -7.01 6.15
N GLY A 5 -16.25 -7.78 5.82
CA GLY A 5 -15.02 -7.82 6.60
C GLY A 5 -14.26 -6.49 6.53
N TYR A 6 -13.27 -6.31 7.42
CA TYR A 6 -12.34 -5.17 7.38
C TYR A 6 -11.74 -4.99 5.98
N ARG A 7 -11.43 -6.09 5.28
CA ARG A 7 -10.88 -6.05 3.92
C ARG A 7 -11.82 -5.36 2.94
N THR A 8 -13.11 -5.70 2.94
CA THR A 8 -14.07 -5.11 2.01
C THR A 8 -14.25 -3.62 2.30
N ASP A 9 -14.40 -3.23 3.57
CA ASP A 9 -14.49 -1.82 3.98
C ASP A 9 -13.23 -1.03 3.59
N MET A 10 -12.05 -1.60 3.87
CA MET A 10 -10.78 -1.01 3.53
C MET A 10 -10.65 -0.76 2.03
N ILE A 11 -10.97 -1.76 1.18
CA ILE A 11 -10.91 -1.63 -0.28
C ILE A 11 -11.83 -0.50 -0.74
N SER A 12 -13.12 -0.51 -0.35
CA SER A 12 -14.06 0.53 -0.78
C SER A 12 -13.66 1.94 -0.33
N LYS A 13 -13.16 2.08 0.91
CA LYS A 13 -12.66 3.36 1.42
C LYS A 13 -11.42 3.85 0.66
N MET A 14 -10.49 2.95 0.34
CA MET A 14 -9.27 3.30 -0.38
C MET A 14 -9.54 3.64 -1.85
N GLU A 15 -10.43 2.92 -2.53
CA GLU A 15 -10.88 3.24 -3.89
C GLU A 15 -11.55 4.62 -3.95
N ALA A 16 -12.44 4.93 -2.99
CA ALA A 16 -13.06 6.24 -2.90
C ALA A 16 -12.02 7.34 -2.64
N LYS A 17 -11.02 7.08 -1.80
CA LYS A 17 -9.93 8.02 -1.52
C LYS A 17 -9.05 8.24 -2.76
N GLU A 18 -8.65 7.19 -3.47
CA GLU A 18 -7.91 7.30 -4.73
C GLU A 18 -8.65 8.16 -5.75
N LYS A 19 -9.94 7.87 -5.97
CA LYS A 19 -10.77 8.66 -6.89
C LYS A 19 -10.79 10.14 -6.52
N ARG A 20 -10.89 10.46 -5.22
CA ARG A 20 -10.85 11.84 -4.72
C ARG A 20 -9.48 12.48 -4.97
N ILE A 21 -8.39 11.77 -4.69
CA ILE A 21 -7.02 12.27 -4.94
C ILE A 21 -6.85 12.55 -6.43
N THR A 22 -7.16 11.58 -7.31
CA THR A 22 -7.07 11.76 -8.77
C THR A 22 -7.86 12.95 -9.26
N SER A 23 -9.08 13.17 -8.73
CA SER A 23 -9.88 14.34 -9.10
C SER A 23 -9.24 15.67 -8.71
N ASN A 24 -8.51 15.73 -7.59
CA ASN A 24 -7.87 16.97 -7.12
C ASN A 24 -6.71 17.41 -8.03
N TYR A 25 -6.02 16.46 -8.67
CA TYR A 25 -4.87 16.72 -9.54
C TYR A 25 -5.20 16.70 -11.04
N TYR A 26 -6.48 16.54 -11.40
CA TYR A 26 -6.90 16.52 -12.80
C TYR A 26 -6.51 17.82 -13.52
N GLY A 27 -5.85 17.70 -14.68
CA GLY A 27 -5.42 18.84 -15.50
C GLY A 27 -4.16 19.57 -15.03
N GLN A 28 -3.48 19.11 -13.97
CA GLN A 28 -2.29 19.77 -13.42
C GLN A 28 -0.96 19.38 -14.13
N GLY A 29 -1.03 18.64 -15.23
CA GLY A 29 0.14 18.20 -16.01
C GLY A 29 1.05 17.20 -15.26
N PRO A 30 2.27 16.96 -15.76
CA PRO A 30 3.17 15.93 -15.23
C PRO A 30 3.55 16.15 -13.75
N THR A 31 3.73 17.40 -13.32
CA THR A 31 4.03 17.67 -11.89
C THR A 31 2.87 17.30 -10.99
N GLY A 32 1.63 17.60 -11.40
CA GLY A 32 0.44 17.18 -10.66
C GLY A 32 0.24 15.65 -10.67
N GLU A 33 0.60 14.97 -11.77
CA GLU A 33 0.58 13.51 -11.82
C GLU A 33 1.56 12.89 -10.81
N ALA A 34 2.79 13.41 -10.70
CA ALA A 34 3.75 12.95 -9.69
C ALA A 34 3.22 13.14 -8.26
N GLN A 35 2.63 14.30 -7.96
CA GLN A 35 2.06 14.61 -6.65
C GLN A 35 0.84 13.72 -6.32
N MET A 36 -0.01 13.47 -7.30
CA MET A 36 -1.13 12.54 -7.18
C MET A 36 -0.64 11.13 -6.80
N MET A 37 0.37 10.62 -7.51
CA MET A 37 0.90 9.28 -7.26
C MET A 37 1.56 9.17 -5.88
N ASP A 38 2.28 10.21 -5.44
CA ASP A 38 2.83 10.30 -4.08
C ASP A 38 1.72 10.28 -3.02
N GLU A 39 0.65 11.07 -3.20
CA GLU A 39 -0.46 11.12 -2.24
C GLU A 39 -1.22 9.78 -2.19
N VAL A 40 -1.43 9.12 -3.33
CA VAL A 40 -2.01 7.78 -3.38
C VAL A 40 -1.13 6.76 -2.67
N GLN A 41 0.18 6.77 -2.92
CA GLN A 41 1.14 5.87 -2.26
C GLN A 41 1.11 6.08 -0.74
N ASN A 42 1.16 7.32 -0.28
CA ASN A 42 1.11 7.67 1.15
C ASN A 42 -0.22 7.22 1.78
N ALA A 43 -1.33 7.32 1.05
CA ALA A 43 -2.62 6.84 1.53
C ALA A 43 -2.61 5.32 1.75
N TRP A 44 -2.05 4.54 0.82
CA TRP A 44 -1.92 3.09 0.96
C TRP A 44 -0.94 2.68 2.05
N ASP A 45 0.20 3.37 2.20
CA ASP A 45 1.17 3.07 3.25
C ASP A 45 0.59 3.29 4.64
N ASN A 46 -0.18 4.37 4.81
CA ASN A 46 -0.93 4.62 6.04
C ASN A 46 -1.95 3.50 6.34
N GLU A 47 -2.67 3.03 5.32
CA GLU A 47 -3.65 1.95 5.51
C GLU A 47 -2.97 0.60 5.80
N LEU A 48 -1.86 0.30 5.12
CA LEU A 48 -1.00 -0.86 5.40
C LEU A 48 -0.55 -0.86 6.87
N ASN A 49 -0.01 0.27 7.34
CA ASN A 49 0.43 0.43 8.72
C ASN A 49 -0.73 0.27 9.72
N LYS A 50 -1.92 0.74 9.38
CA LYS A 50 -3.12 0.57 10.21
C LYS A 50 -3.49 -0.91 10.36
N VAL A 51 -3.61 -1.65 9.25
CA VAL A 51 -3.98 -3.08 9.31
C VAL A 51 -2.89 -3.94 9.95
N TYR A 52 -1.61 -3.60 9.74
CA TYR A 52 -0.50 -4.20 10.45
C TYR A 52 -0.64 -4.05 11.97
N LYS A 53 -0.91 -2.83 12.47
CA LYS A 53 -1.11 -2.59 13.91
C LYS A 53 -2.32 -3.37 14.45
N LEU A 54 -3.40 -3.46 13.69
CA LEU A 54 -4.58 -4.24 14.07
C LEU A 54 -4.25 -5.74 14.21
N LEU A 55 -3.52 -6.32 13.26
CA LEU A 55 -3.01 -7.70 13.38
C LEU A 55 -2.12 -7.87 14.62
N MET A 56 -1.15 -6.98 14.79
CA MET A 56 -0.21 -7.03 15.91
C MET A 56 -0.89 -6.91 17.29
N SER A 57 -2.09 -6.33 17.37
CA SER A 57 -2.87 -6.28 18.61
C SER A 57 -3.52 -7.62 18.98
N LYS A 58 -3.82 -8.47 17.99
CA LYS A 58 -4.58 -9.73 18.18
C LYS A 58 -3.71 -11.00 18.17
N LEU A 59 -2.56 -10.96 17.49
CA LEU A 59 -1.70 -12.13 17.32
C LEU A 59 -0.99 -12.54 18.63
N SER A 60 -0.65 -13.82 18.77
CA SER A 60 0.23 -14.31 19.84
C SER A 60 1.67 -13.82 19.66
N SER A 61 2.51 -13.88 20.70
CA SER A 61 3.92 -13.45 20.62
C SER A 61 4.69 -14.12 19.47
N THR A 62 4.49 -15.43 19.26
CA THR A 62 5.10 -16.18 18.16
C THR A 62 4.63 -15.68 16.80
N GLN A 63 3.32 -15.47 16.65
CA GLN A 63 2.74 -14.95 15.40
C GLN A 63 3.19 -13.50 15.11
N LYS A 64 3.32 -12.65 16.14
CA LYS A 64 3.86 -11.28 16.00
C LYS A 64 5.31 -11.31 15.49
N THR A 65 6.14 -12.20 16.02
CA THR A 65 7.53 -12.37 15.55
C THR A 65 7.56 -12.81 14.10
N LYS A 66 6.72 -13.78 13.72
CA LYS A 66 6.58 -14.23 12.33
C LYS A 66 6.17 -13.08 11.40
N LEU A 67 5.12 -12.33 11.75
CA LEU A 67 4.63 -11.21 10.95
C LEU A 67 5.69 -10.11 10.78
N ARG A 68 6.43 -9.75 11.84
CA ARG A 68 7.55 -8.78 11.74
C ARG A 68 8.61 -9.21 10.73
N ASN A 69 8.96 -10.50 10.73
CA ASN A 69 9.96 -11.01 9.79
C ASN A 69 9.41 -11.04 8.36
N GLU A 70 8.14 -11.39 8.17
CA GLU A 70 7.48 -11.30 6.87
C GLU A 70 7.44 -9.87 6.31
N GLU A 71 7.14 -8.86 7.13
CA GLU A 71 7.17 -7.45 6.68
C GLU A 71 8.59 -7.01 6.29
N ARG A 72 9.62 -7.40 7.06
CA ARG A 72 11.02 -7.08 6.73
C ARG A 72 11.44 -7.69 5.39
N GLU A 73 11.09 -8.95 5.16
CA GLU A 73 11.40 -9.61 3.89
C GLU A 73 10.55 -9.12 2.72
N TRP A 74 9.31 -8.67 2.98
CA TRP A 74 8.52 -7.96 1.98
C TRP A 74 9.15 -6.62 1.60
N LEU A 75 9.57 -5.80 2.56
CA LEU A 75 10.25 -4.52 2.31
C LEU A 75 11.50 -4.71 1.44
N LYS A 76 12.35 -5.70 1.77
CA LYS A 76 13.54 -6.03 0.96
C LYS A 76 13.20 -6.46 -0.47
N ARG A 77 12.07 -7.16 -0.68
CA ARG A 77 11.62 -7.57 -2.02
C ARG A 77 11.11 -6.37 -2.81
N ARG A 78 10.32 -5.50 -2.18
CA ARG A 78 9.82 -4.26 -2.80
C ARG A 78 10.99 -3.36 -3.20
N GLU A 79 11.96 -3.17 -2.32
CA GLU A 79 13.16 -2.37 -2.59
C GLU A 79 13.97 -2.93 -3.77
N ARG A 80 14.20 -4.24 -3.82
CA ARG A 80 14.86 -4.87 -4.97
C ARG A 80 14.10 -4.66 -6.28
N LYS A 81 12.77 -4.76 -6.25
CA LYS A 81 11.92 -4.53 -7.43
C LYS A 81 12.01 -3.08 -7.90
N VAL A 82 11.96 -2.11 -6.99
CA VAL A 82 12.16 -0.70 -7.33
C VAL A 82 13.53 -0.52 -7.97
N ASN A 83 14.60 -0.96 -7.30
CA ASN A 83 15.96 -0.78 -7.78
C ASN A 83 16.17 -1.39 -9.17
N SER A 84 15.63 -2.59 -9.45
CA SER A 84 15.77 -3.23 -10.77
C SER A 84 15.01 -2.51 -11.89
N GLU A 85 13.87 -1.90 -11.59
CA GLU A 85 13.02 -1.23 -12.59
C GLU A 85 13.39 0.25 -12.78
N THR A 86 14.16 0.81 -11.84
CA THR A 86 14.58 2.21 -11.88
C THR A 86 16.08 2.40 -12.08
N GLU A 87 16.84 1.34 -12.33
CA GLU A 87 18.29 1.39 -12.50
C GLU A 87 18.69 2.36 -13.62
N GLY A 88 19.58 3.30 -13.33
CA GLY A 88 20.01 4.34 -14.28
C GLY A 88 18.93 5.38 -14.65
N GLY A 89 17.71 5.25 -14.11
CA GLY A 89 16.61 6.17 -14.36
C GLY A 89 16.76 7.50 -13.61
N THR A 90 16.36 8.60 -14.24
CA THR A 90 16.31 9.93 -13.62
C THR A 90 15.05 10.70 -14.04
N GLY A 91 14.81 11.84 -13.40
CA GLY A 91 13.74 12.76 -13.80
C GLY A 91 12.32 12.21 -13.59
N MET A 92 11.39 12.64 -14.43
CA MET A 92 9.96 12.33 -14.28
C MET A 92 9.64 10.85 -14.56
N GLY A 93 10.28 10.25 -15.57
CA GLY A 93 10.09 8.83 -15.90
C GLY A 93 10.44 7.91 -14.73
N PHE A 94 11.55 8.18 -14.04
CA PHE A 94 11.92 7.49 -12.80
C PHE A 94 10.82 7.58 -11.73
N ARG A 95 10.25 8.78 -11.50
CA ARG A 95 9.24 9.00 -10.45
C ARG A 95 7.96 8.22 -10.74
N LEU A 96 7.50 8.19 -11.99
CA LEU A 96 6.31 7.44 -12.39
C LEU A 96 6.48 5.94 -12.11
N VAL A 97 7.61 5.35 -12.53
CA VAL A 97 7.92 3.94 -12.29
C VAL A 97 8.03 3.65 -10.79
N TYR A 98 8.75 4.49 -10.05
CA TYR A 98 8.91 4.36 -8.60
C TYR A 98 7.55 4.32 -7.88
N TYR A 99 6.69 5.33 -8.10
CA TYR A 99 5.42 5.41 -7.39
C TYR A 99 4.42 4.35 -7.84
N SER A 100 4.48 3.90 -9.11
CA SER A 100 3.66 2.79 -9.59
C SER A 100 3.97 1.51 -8.80
N ILE A 101 5.25 1.13 -8.72
CA ILE A 101 5.70 -0.07 -7.98
C ILE A 101 5.37 0.07 -6.50
N MET A 102 5.71 1.21 -5.90
CA MET A 102 5.47 1.45 -4.47
C MET A 102 3.98 1.35 -4.13
N THR A 103 3.10 1.92 -4.95
CA THR A 103 1.65 1.89 -4.72
C THR A 103 1.08 0.48 -4.87
N GLU A 104 1.41 -0.21 -5.96
CA GLU A 104 0.91 -1.57 -6.24
C GLU A 104 1.32 -2.55 -5.13
N TRP A 105 2.60 -2.60 -4.79
CA TRP A 105 3.11 -3.53 -3.77
C TRP A 105 2.55 -3.23 -2.38
N THR A 106 2.34 -1.96 -2.05
CA THR A 106 1.77 -1.54 -0.77
C THR A 106 0.29 -1.86 -0.68
N ARG A 107 -0.47 -1.64 -1.77
CA ARG A 107 -1.88 -2.01 -1.89
C ARG A 107 -2.09 -3.51 -1.72
N ASP A 108 -1.33 -4.32 -2.44
CA ASP A 108 -1.44 -5.77 -2.38
C ASP A 108 -1.12 -6.30 -0.98
N ARG A 109 -0.05 -5.77 -0.36
CA ARG A 109 0.28 -6.14 1.01
C ARG A 109 -0.82 -5.73 1.99
N ALA A 110 -1.40 -4.53 1.85
CA ALA A 110 -2.49 -4.08 2.70
C ALA A 110 -3.72 -5.02 2.57
N ILE A 111 -4.12 -5.37 1.35
CA ILE A 111 -5.24 -6.28 1.07
C ILE A 111 -4.97 -7.68 1.65
N GLU A 112 -3.74 -8.17 1.52
CA GLU A 112 -3.33 -9.46 2.08
C GLU A 112 -3.40 -9.45 3.62
N LEU A 113 -2.87 -8.42 4.28
CA LEU A 113 -2.95 -8.26 5.73
C LEU A 113 -4.39 -8.11 6.21
N ALA A 114 -5.23 -7.38 5.47
CA ALA A 114 -6.65 -7.24 5.77
C ALA A 114 -7.39 -8.57 5.69
N ARG A 115 -7.09 -9.39 4.68
CA ARG A 115 -7.62 -10.76 4.58
C ARG A 115 -7.21 -11.60 5.79
N ARG A 116 -5.93 -11.53 6.19
CA ARG A 116 -5.45 -12.23 7.39
C ARG A 116 -6.17 -11.77 8.65
N TYR A 117 -6.43 -10.47 8.79
CA TYR A 117 -7.14 -9.89 9.93
C TYR A 117 -8.60 -10.38 10.00
N ASP A 118 -9.29 -10.42 8.87
CA ASP A 118 -10.66 -10.95 8.81
C ASP A 118 -10.73 -12.43 9.19
N ASN A 119 -9.68 -13.20 8.91
CA ASN A 119 -9.57 -14.61 9.27
C ASN A 119 -9.14 -14.85 10.73
N LEU A 120 -8.88 -13.81 11.53
CA LEU A 120 -8.66 -13.95 12.98
C LEU A 120 -9.96 -13.98 13.79
N LYS A 121 -11.10 -13.78 13.13
CA LYS A 121 -12.43 -13.80 13.75
C LYS A 121 -12.88 -15.22 14.09
#